data_AF-A0AAD9PTR8-F1
#
_entry.id   AF-A0AAD9PTR8-F1
#
_cell.length_a   1.000
_cell.length_b   1.000
_cell.length_c   1.000
_cell.angle_alpha   90.00
_cell.angle_beta   90.00
_cell.angle_gamma   90.00
#
_symmetry.space_group_name_H-M   'P 1'
#
loop_
_entity.id
_entity.type
_entity.pdbx_description
1 polymer ?
#
loop_
_entity_poly.entity_id
_entity_poly.type
_entity_poly.pdbx_seq_one_letter_code
_entity_poly.pdbx_strand_id
1 'polypeptide(L)'
;MSQVILYLICELSRKLKQLMLSNERVSKRKDIKSIVAGYEATDAATAYTSTNKREAFGRSRLPTLVNVNGFGQCIAVLTSGGDAQGMNAAIRAVVRMGLYAGARVFTVWEGYQGLVDGGDNIREAKWEEMSGIIQLIVIGGDGSLTGANLFRQEWQGLLEELVESGAISKEVAANNNALNIVGMVGSIDNDFCGTDMTIGADSALHRIFEAVDAIVTTASSHQRTFVLEVMGRHCGYLALVSGLGVGADYLIKCRLQHDTRVTILGHVQRGGAPSAFDRILSCRMGAEAALAVLDAKADTDPCVICLDGNKIAKRPLMECVEKTLAVKEATKKRDFEKVVQLRGRTFKSNIEIFKVLRKVEPPASSECDLSGECKSGYTLAVINIGAPAGGMSTAVRAFVRSALYQGHSVLGIRDGIDGLLQDKVELLGWLHVDSWVGSGGSKLGTTRTLPSENFQNVADQFTKYDIQGLLIVGGFEAYHSLLQLAEAREEFEAFRIPMLIIPATISNNMCDRIKQSASSATRRVFVVECMGGYCGYLATMSALAGGADATYVFEDKLTLEYLKVRI
;
A
#
# COMPACT_ATOMS: atom_id res chain seq x y z
N MET A 1 -3.37 22.14 -34.60
CA MET A 1 -3.14 20.74 -34.16
C MET A 1 -3.89 20.41 -32.85
N SER A 2 -3.60 21.03 -31.69
CA SER A 2 -4.25 20.59 -30.42
C SER A 2 -5.76 20.79 -30.31
N GLN A 3 -6.34 21.84 -30.93
CA GLN A 3 -7.81 21.99 -30.98
C GLN A 3 -8.50 20.82 -31.70
N VAL A 4 -7.82 20.18 -32.67
CA VAL A 4 -8.40 19.05 -33.42
C VAL A 4 -8.35 17.77 -32.59
N ILE A 5 -7.29 17.55 -31.81
CA ILE A 5 -7.20 16.44 -30.85
C ILE A 5 -8.26 16.61 -29.74
N LEU A 6 -8.48 17.83 -29.24
CA LEU A 6 -9.58 18.13 -28.32
C LEU A 6 -10.93 17.78 -28.95
N TYR A 7 -11.21 18.30 -30.15
CA TYR A 7 -12.48 18.09 -30.87
C TYR A 7 -12.74 16.61 -31.17
N LEU A 8 -11.70 15.86 -31.54
CA LEU A 8 -11.73 14.39 -31.66
C LEU A 8 -12.22 13.75 -30.37
N ILE A 9 -11.51 13.97 -29.26
CA ILE A 9 -11.83 13.38 -27.96
C ILE A 9 -13.29 13.69 -27.55
N CYS A 10 -13.81 14.87 -27.90
CA CYS A 10 -15.19 15.29 -27.63
C CYS A 10 -16.23 14.44 -28.39
N GLU A 11 -16.14 14.35 -29.72
CA GLU A 11 -17.12 13.60 -30.52
C GLU A 11 -17.00 12.07 -30.35
N LEU A 12 -15.77 11.57 -30.20
CA LEU A 12 -15.50 10.17 -29.88
C LEU A 12 -16.24 9.74 -28.59
N SER A 13 -16.20 10.59 -27.57
CA SER A 13 -16.80 10.30 -26.27
C SER A 13 -18.32 10.43 -26.30
N ARG A 14 -18.89 11.36 -27.09
CA ARG A 14 -20.35 11.45 -27.35
C ARG A 14 -20.92 10.14 -27.90
N LYS A 15 -20.22 9.49 -28.83
CA LYS A 15 -20.60 8.17 -29.35
C LYS A 15 -20.43 7.06 -28.32
N LEU A 16 -19.34 7.06 -27.54
CA LEU A 16 -19.16 6.10 -26.42
C LEU A 16 -20.33 6.18 -25.42
N LYS A 17 -20.85 7.38 -25.14
CA LYS A 17 -22.03 7.58 -24.30
C LYS A 17 -23.31 7.03 -24.93
N GLN A 18 -23.50 7.13 -26.25
CA GLN A 18 -24.61 6.48 -26.95
C GLN A 18 -24.51 4.94 -26.88
N LEU A 19 -23.30 4.38 -27.07
CA LEU A 19 -23.06 2.94 -26.94
C LEU A 19 -23.34 2.44 -25.51
N MET A 20 -22.83 3.13 -24.49
CA MET A 20 -23.07 2.80 -23.08
C MET A 20 -24.56 2.91 -22.69
N LEU A 21 -25.28 3.93 -23.17
CA LEU A 21 -26.73 4.08 -22.96
C LEU A 21 -27.55 3.04 -23.74
N SER A 22 -27.07 2.57 -24.90
CA SER A 22 -27.74 1.52 -25.68
C SER A 22 -27.68 0.14 -24.99
N ASN A 23 -26.60 -0.13 -24.25
CA ASN A 23 -26.40 -1.39 -23.55
C ASN A 23 -27.34 -1.61 -22.35
N GLU A 24 -27.99 -0.57 -21.81
CA GLU A 24 -29.04 -0.73 -20.80
C GLU A 24 -30.33 -1.40 -21.34
N ARG A 25 -30.45 -1.61 -22.66
CA ARG A 25 -31.64 -2.24 -23.28
C ARG A 25 -31.43 -3.64 -23.86
N VAL A 26 -30.19 -4.17 -23.93
CA VAL A 26 -29.94 -5.52 -24.45
C VAL A 26 -30.12 -6.61 -23.38
N SER A 27 -31.27 -6.57 -22.71
CA SER A 27 -31.82 -7.72 -21.98
C SER A 27 -32.60 -8.60 -22.96
N LYS A 28 -31.89 -9.39 -23.78
CA LYS A 28 -32.45 -10.56 -24.49
C LYS A 28 -31.37 -11.56 -24.89
N ARG A 29 -31.73 -12.84 -24.77
CA ARG A 29 -30.84 -14.02 -24.95
C ARG A 29 -30.49 -14.27 -26.43
N LYS A 30 -29.40 -15.02 -26.64
CA LYS A 30 -28.70 -15.33 -27.92
C LYS A 30 -27.83 -14.11 -28.30
N ASP A 31 -26.49 -14.17 -28.36
CA ASP A 31 -25.67 -15.18 -29.06
C ASP A 31 -24.31 -15.54 -28.39
N ILE A 32 -24.10 -15.34 -27.09
CA ILE A 32 -22.81 -15.64 -26.41
C ILE A 32 -22.36 -17.13 -26.51
N LYS A 33 -23.25 -18.06 -26.89
CA LYS A 33 -22.90 -19.49 -27.03
C LYS A 33 -22.07 -19.85 -28.28
N SER A 34 -22.05 -19.05 -29.33
CA SER A 34 -21.29 -19.37 -30.56
C SER A 34 -19.80 -19.06 -30.44
N ILE A 35 -19.43 -18.05 -29.65
CA ILE A 35 -18.02 -17.63 -29.44
C ILE A 35 -17.26 -18.63 -28.54
N VAL A 36 -17.97 -19.31 -27.64
CA VAL A 36 -17.38 -20.25 -26.66
C VAL A 36 -17.07 -21.64 -27.26
N ALA A 37 -17.58 -21.95 -28.46
CA ALA A 37 -17.41 -23.26 -29.09
C ALA A 37 -16.14 -23.41 -29.95
N GLY A 38 -15.33 -22.36 -30.11
CA GLY A 38 -14.16 -22.34 -31.01
C GLY A 38 -12.80 -22.62 -30.37
N TYR A 39 -12.72 -22.77 -29.05
CA TYR A 39 -11.49 -23.12 -28.32
C TYR A 39 -11.59 -24.54 -27.78
N GLU A 40 -11.35 -25.53 -28.64
CA GLU A 40 -11.04 -26.88 -28.18
C GLU A 40 -9.69 -26.87 -27.47
N ALA A 41 -9.63 -27.52 -26.30
CA ALA A 41 -8.43 -27.61 -25.51
C ALA A 41 -7.40 -28.52 -26.19
N THR A 42 -6.31 -27.94 -26.69
CA THR A 42 -5.10 -28.72 -27.03
C THR A 42 -4.17 -28.79 -25.83
N ASP A 43 -3.83 -30.02 -25.42
CA ASP A 43 -3.04 -30.31 -24.23
C ASP A 43 -1.63 -29.68 -24.26
N ALA A 44 -1.45 -28.59 -23.51
CA ALA A 44 -0.15 -28.03 -23.16
C ALA A 44 0.31 -28.49 -21.75
N ALA A 45 0.06 -29.76 -21.43
CA ALA A 45 0.30 -30.36 -20.11
C ALA A 45 1.61 -31.19 -20.01
N THR A 46 2.61 -30.93 -20.86
CA THR A 46 3.95 -31.57 -20.77
C THR A 46 5.03 -30.71 -21.42
N ALA A 47 5.83 -29.98 -20.62
CA ALA A 47 7.23 -29.60 -20.87
C ALA A 47 7.77 -28.53 -19.88
N TYR A 48 7.56 -28.69 -18.56
CA TYR A 48 8.25 -27.84 -17.56
C TYR A 48 9.54 -28.52 -17.06
N THR A 49 10.44 -28.83 -17.99
CA THR A 49 11.76 -29.39 -17.67
C THR A 49 12.68 -28.33 -17.07
N SER A 50 13.32 -28.70 -15.96
CA SER A 50 14.07 -27.82 -15.07
C SER A 50 15.42 -27.37 -15.62
N THR A 51 15.44 -26.34 -16.46
CA THR A 51 16.66 -25.56 -16.77
C THR A 51 16.34 -24.10 -17.04
N ASN A 52 16.26 -23.28 -15.99
CA ASN A 52 16.79 -21.92 -16.05
C ASN A 52 17.36 -21.53 -14.69
N LYS A 53 18.61 -21.07 -14.70
CA LYS A 53 19.37 -20.76 -13.48
C LYS A 53 18.78 -19.53 -12.78
N ARG A 54 18.98 -19.48 -11.46
CA ARG A 54 18.68 -18.30 -10.64
C ARG A 54 19.55 -17.11 -11.06
N GLU A 55 19.08 -16.27 -11.97
CA GLU A 55 19.54 -14.88 -12.08
C GLU A 55 18.78 -13.99 -11.07
N ALA A 56 18.97 -14.31 -9.79
CA ALA A 56 18.70 -13.34 -8.73
C ALA A 56 19.88 -12.36 -8.67
N PHE A 57 19.60 -11.08 -8.39
CA PHE A 57 20.57 -9.95 -8.38
C PHE A 57 21.00 -9.39 -9.75
N GLY A 58 20.07 -9.29 -10.70
CA GLY A 58 20.12 -8.20 -11.67
C GLY A 58 19.93 -6.84 -10.96
N ARG A 59 20.94 -5.97 -11.00
CA ARG A 59 20.83 -4.58 -10.49
C ARG A 59 19.64 -3.90 -11.17
N SER A 60 18.62 -3.52 -10.39
CA SER A 60 17.61 -2.59 -10.89
C SER A 60 18.29 -1.27 -11.22
N ARG A 61 18.51 -1.00 -12.51
CA ARG A 61 18.83 0.35 -12.96
C ARG A 61 17.69 1.23 -12.45
N LEU A 62 18.01 2.22 -11.61
CA LEU A 62 17.14 3.38 -11.46
C LEU A 62 16.83 3.87 -12.87
N PRO A 63 15.57 4.19 -13.21
CA PRO A 63 15.28 4.80 -14.50
C PRO A 63 16.09 6.10 -14.56
N THR A 64 17.11 6.12 -15.42
CA THR A 64 17.86 7.34 -15.72
C THR A 64 16.90 8.27 -16.45
N LEU A 65 16.29 9.17 -15.68
CA LEU A 65 15.38 10.26 -16.11
C LEU A 65 15.96 11.12 -17.26
N VAL A 66 17.25 10.96 -17.55
CA VAL A 66 18.08 11.65 -18.54
C VAL A 66 17.69 11.34 -20.00
N ASN A 67 17.02 10.22 -20.29
CA ASN A 67 16.84 9.71 -21.67
C ASN A 67 15.38 9.70 -22.19
N VAL A 68 14.44 10.37 -21.51
CA VAL A 68 13.02 10.34 -21.89
C VAL A 68 12.69 11.59 -22.71
N ASN A 69 12.25 11.39 -23.96
CA ASN A 69 11.94 12.49 -24.89
C ASN A 69 10.46 12.43 -25.30
N GLY A 70 9.66 13.30 -24.69
CA GLY A 70 8.24 13.50 -25.01
C GLY A 70 7.96 14.71 -25.91
N PHE A 71 8.97 15.36 -26.49
CA PHE A 71 8.77 16.54 -27.33
C PHE A 71 7.85 16.23 -28.52
N GLY A 72 6.79 17.02 -28.66
CA GLY A 72 5.75 16.85 -29.69
C GLY A 72 4.63 15.86 -29.33
N GLN A 73 4.77 15.08 -28.26
CA GLN A 73 3.71 14.21 -27.75
C GLN A 73 2.74 14.97 -26.83
N CYS A 74 1.52 14.45 -26.70
CA CYS A 74 0.49 14.96 -25.82
C CYS A 74 -0.03 13.83 -24.91
N ILE A 75 -0.07 14.07 -23.59
CA ILE A 75 -0.63 13.16 -22.59
C ILE A 75 -1.97 13.74 -22.12
N ALA A 76 -3.01 12.92 -22.01
CA ALA A 76 -4.28 13.30 -21.40
C ALA A 76 -4.50 12.60 -20.06
N VAL A 77 -5.23 13.26 -19.17
CA VAL A 77 -5.59 12.81 -17.83
C VAL A 77 -7.11 12.89 -17.67
N LEU A 78 -7.75 12.11 -16.79
CA LEU A 78 -9.17 12.23 -16.38
C LEU A 78 -9.33 11.62 -14.98
N THR A 79 -10.47 11.51 -14.29
CA THR A 79 -10.62 10.54 -13.17
C THR A 79 -11.95 9.83 -13.31
N SER A 80 -12.06 8.54 -12.96
CA SER A 80 -13.31 7.83 -13.24
C SER A 80 -13.60 6.72 -12.24
N GLY A 81 -14.84 6.68 -11.77
CA GLY A 81 -15.31 5.78 -10.72
C GLY A 81 -15.45 6.51 -9.39
N GLY A 82 -15.42 5.76 -8.29
CA GLY A 82 -15.39 6.35 -6.94
C GLY A 82 -14.04 7.00 -6.66
N ASP A 83 -14.06 8.11 -5.93
CA ASP A 83 -12.88 8.79 -5.42
C ASP A 83 -12.13 7.94 -4.40
N ALA A 84 -10.81 8.13 -4.34
CA ALA A 84 -9.93 7.53 -3.35
C ALA A 84 -8.83 8.52 -2.96
N GLN A 85 -8.45 8.55 -1.69
CA GLN A 85 -7.39 9.43 -1.23
C GLN A 85 -6.07 9.05 -1.91
N GLY A 86 -5.29 10.04 -2.32
CA GLY A 86 -3.96 9.80 -2.88
C GLY A 86 -3.94 9.70 -4.40
N MET A 87 -5.08 9.47 -5.07
CA MET A 87 -5.21 9.65 -6.54
C MET A 87 -4.45 10.92 -6.94
N ASN A 88 -4.89 11.98 -6.32
CA ASN A 88 -4.41 13.34 -6.22
C ASN A 88 -2.87 13.53 -6.15
N ALA A 89 -2.11 12.61 -5.55
CA ALA A 89 -0.64 12.67 -5.54
C ALA A 89 0.01 12.09 -6.81
N ALA A 90 -0.52 11.00 -7.36
CA ALA A 90 -0.07 10.43 -8.65
C ALA A 90 -0.26 11.43 -9.79
N ILE A 91 -1.25 12.26 -9.61
CA ILE A 91 -1.72 13.23 -10.58
C ILE A 91 -0.64 14.28 -10.85
N ARG A 92 -0.23 14.95 -9.77
CA ARG A 92 0.90 15.87 -9.76
C ARG A 92 2.15 15.22 -10.35
N ALA A 93 2.35 13.91 -10.12
CA ALA A 93 3.50 13.19 -10.63
C ALA A 93 3.47 12.97 -12.14
N VAL A 94 2.36 12.51 -12.75
CA VAL A 94 2.29 12.37 -14.22
C VAL A 94 2.39 13.73 -14.89
N VAL A 95 1.69 14.78 -14.41
CA VAL A 95 1.79 16.12 -15.06
C VAL A 95 3.22 16.63 -14.99
N ARG A 96 3.85 16.62 -13.81
CA ARG A 96 5.24 17.09 -13.68
C ARG A 96 6.22 16.22 -14.46
N MET A 97 6.03 14.91 -14.53
CA MET A 97 6.90 14.01 -15.29
C MET A 97 6.73 14.18 -16.81
N GLY A 98 5.49 14.34 -17.30
CA GLY A 98 5.20 14.62 -18.70
C GLY A 98 5.77 15.96 -19.16
N LEU A 99 5.54 17.02 -18.37
CA LEU A 99 6.13 18.35 -18.63
C LEU A 99 7.67 18.31 -18.56
N TYR A 100 8.24 17.56 -17.61
CA TYR A 100 9.70 17.38 -17.50
C TYR A 100 10.29 16.66 -18.72
N ALA A 101 9.59 15.68 -19.27
CA ALA A 101 9.96 15.00 -20.52
C ALA A 101 9.73 15.86 -21.79
N GLY A 102 9.18 17.07 -21.68
CA GLY A 102 8.88 17.94 -22.82
C GLY A 102 7.56 17.67 -23.53
N ALA A 103 6.71 16.79 -22.99
CA ALA A 103 5.37 16.54 -23.51
C ALA A 103 4.35 17.58 -23.00
N ARG A 104 3.29 17.81 -23.78
CA ARG A 104 2.15 18.64 -23.36
C ARG A 104 1.16 17.79 -22.59
N VAL A 105 0.62 18.28 -21.48
CA VAL A 105 -0.27 17.51 -20.61
C VAL A 105 -1.63 18.19 -20.49
N PHE A 106 -2.72 17.42 -20.63
CA PHE A 106 -4.10 17.92 -20.64
C PHE A 106 -4.94 17.30 -19.52
N THR A 107 -5.42 18.13 -18.59
CA THR A 107 -6.35 17.71 -17.55
C THR A 107 -7.78 17.61 -18.04
N VAL A 108 -8.44 16.44 -17.87
CA VAL A 108 -9.87 16.27 -18.12
C VAL A 108 -10.63 16.21 -16.79
N TRP A 109 -11.63 17.06 -16.67
CA TRP A 109 -12.53 17.19 -15.52
C TRP A 109 -13.73 16.26 -15.69
N GLU A 110 -14.47 15.93 -14.63
CA GLU A 110 -15.66 15.04 -14.70
C GLU A 110 -15.45 13.66 -15.40
N GLY A 111 -14.21 13.20 -15.52
CA GLY A 111 -13.90 11.88 -16.07
C GLY A 111 -14.31 11.67 -17.53
N TYR A 112 -14.90 10.50 -17.82
CA TYR A 112 -15.48 10.25 -19.14
C TYR A 112 -16.56 11.26 -19.53
N GLN A 113 -17.27 11.86 -18.55
CA GLN A 113 -18.29 12.85 -18.87
C GLN A 113 -17.67 14.16 -19.37
N GLY A 114 -16.53 14.60 -18.82
CA GLY A 114 -15.83 15.76 -19.38
C GLY A 114 -15.10 15.46 -20.70
N LEU A 115 -14.73 14.20 -20.97
CA LEU A 115 -14.32 13.81 -22.33
C LEU A 115 -15.48 14.00 -23.34
N VAL A 116 -16.73 13.64 -22.95
CA VAL A 116 -17.95 13.83 -23.79
C VAL A 116 -18.26 15.31 -24.01
N ASP A 117 -18.21 16.09 -22.94
CA ASP A 117 -18.71 17.47 -22.93
C ASP A 117 -17.69 18.43 -23.56
N GLY A 118 -16.40 18.14 -23.40
CA GLY A 118 -15.33 18.86 -24.08
C GLY A 118 -15.12 20.28 -23.58
N GLY A 119 -14.51 21.10 -24.45
CA GLY A 119 -14.28 22.52 -24.20
C GLY A 119 -13.53 22.77 -22.89
N ASP A 120 -14.14 23.53 -21.98
CA ASP A 120 -13.57 23.87 -20.67
C ASP A 120 -13.33 22.66 -19.75
N ASN A 121 -13.85 21.47 -20.09
CA ASN A 121 -13.55 20.25 -19.35
C ASN A 121 -12.21 19.62 -19.73
N ILE A 122 -11.53 20.06 -20.80
CA ILE A 122 -10.20 19.56 -21.20
C ILE A 122 -9.20 20.74 -21.24
N ARG A 123 -8.36 20.86 -20.21
CA ARG A 123 -7.47 22.02 -19.97
C ARG A 123 -6.01 21.64 -20.03
N GLU A 124 -5.21 22.35 -20.84
CA GLU A 124 -3.76 22.21 -20.82
C GLU A 124 -3.18 22.62 -19.46
N ALA A 125 -2.44 21.72 -18.83
CA ALA A 125 -1.96 21.83 -17.46
C ALA A 125 -0.59 22.48 -17.38
N LYS A 126 -0.41 23.43 -16.46
CA LYS A 126 0.86 24.13 -16.22
C LYS A 126 1.59 23.62 -14.98
N TRP A 127 2.88 23.91 -14.90
CA TRP A 127 3.74 23.47 -13.80
C TRP A 127 3.32 24.13 -12.46
N GLU A 128 2.95 25.40 -12.52
CA GLU A 128 2.51 26.21 -11.37
C GLU A 128 1.18 25.73 -10.83
N GLU A 129 0.24 25.38 -11.71
CA GLU A 129 -1.06 24.81 -11.36
C GLU A 129 -0.86 23.52 -10.54
N MET A 130 0.13 22.69 -10.89
CA MET A 130 0.53 21.49 -10.13
C MET A 130 1.28 21.76 -8.81
N SER A 131 1.24 22.99 -8.28
CA SER A 131 1.83 23.36 -6.99
C SER A 131 0.73 23.49 -5.93
N GLY A 132 0.81 22.68 -4.87
CA GLY A 132 -0.28 22.53 -3.90
C GLY A 132 -1.41 21.60 -4.39
N ILE A 133 -1.61 21.49 -5.71
CA ILE A 133 -2.39 20.43 -6.33
C ILE A 133 -1.69 19.09 -6.10
N ILE A 134 -2.17 18.42 -5.08
CA ILE A 134 -2.29 16.98 -4.98
C ILE A 134 -3.80 16.78 -5.39
N GLN A 135 -4.25 16.49 -6.67
CA GLN A 135 -5.48 16.94 -7.50
C GLN A 135 -5.66 16.50 -9.04
N LEU A 136 -6.36 15.39 -9.45
CA LEU A 136 -6.94 14.90 -10.81
C LEU A 136 -6.15 14.33 -12.12
N ILE A 137 -6.15 12.98 -12.45
CA ILE A 137 -5.53 12.07 -13.54
C ILE A 137 -6.00 10.61 -13.38
N VAL A 138 -5.98 9.81 -14.49
CA VAL A 138 -6.80 8.59 -14.74
C VAL A 138 -6.55 7.50 -13.72
N ILE A 139 -7.29 7.60 -12.64
CA ILE A 139 -7.23 6.67 -11.56
C ILE A 139 -8.67 6.29 -11.25
N GLY A 140 -8.91 4.99 -11.17
CA GLY A 140 -10.25 4.43 -11.09
C GLY A 140 -10.25 2.96 -10.73
N GLY A 141 -11.45 2.41 -10.59
CA GLY A 141 -11.66 0.98 -10.38
C GLY A 141 -11.51 0.16 -11.67
N ASP A 142 -11.64 -1.15 -11.51
CA ASP A 142 -11.63 -2.15 -12.58
C ASP A 142 -12.55 -1.80 -13.77
N GLY A 143 -13.76 -1.31 -13.50
CA GLY A 143 -14.71 -0.89 -14.54
C GLY A 143 -14.20 0.26 -15.41
N SER A 144 -13.58 1.27 -14.79
CA SER A 144 -13.02 2.43 -15.48
C SER A 144 -11.87 2.04 -16.42
N LEU A 145 -11.01 1.13 -15.96
CA LEU A 145 -9.89 0.61 -16.74
C LEU A 145 -10.37 -0.30 -17.88
N THR A 146 -11.41 -1.10 -17.65
CA THR A 146 -12.04 -1.93 -18.69
C THR A 146 -12.64 -1.05 -19.80
N GLY A 147 -13.35 0.03 -19.44
CA GLY A 147 -13.88 1.00 -20.39
C GLY A 147 -12.80 1.70 -21.22
N ALA A 148 -11.64 2.00 -20.60
CA ALA A 148 -10.50 2.55 -21.31
C ALA A 148 -9.95 1.56 -22.36
N ASN A 149 -9.81 0.27 -22.03
CA ASN A 149 -9.38 -0.74 -23.00
C ASN A 149 -10.33 -0.86 -24.20
N LEU A 150 -11.65 -0.87 -23.96
CA LEU A 150 -12.65 -0.89 -25.03
C LEU A 150 -12.51 0.34 -25.94
N PHE A 151 -12.34 1.53 -25.35
CA PHE A 151 -12.15 2.76 -26.12
C PHE A 151 -10.90 2.74 -27.02
N ARG A 152 -9.79 2.10 -26.58
CA ARG A 152 -8.62 1.87 -27.43
C ARG A 152 -8.92 0.90 -28.57
N GLN A 153 -9.68 -0.17 -28.33
CA GLN A 153 -10.03 -1.16 -29.35
C GLN A 153 -10.93 -0.56 -30.44
N GLU A 154 -11.88 0.30 -30.06
CA GLU A 154 -12.80 0.98 -30.98
C GLU A 154 -12.17 2.19 -31.69
N TRP A 155 -11.01 2.68 -31.23
CA TRP A 155 -10.38 3.93 -31.68
C TRP A 155 -10.24 4.07 -33.20
N GLN A 156 -9.82 3.02 -33.91
CA GLN A 156 -9.61 3.09 -35.36
C GLN A 156 -10.92 3.26 -36.13
N GLY A 157 -11.95 2.46 -35.83
CA GLY A 157 -13.27 2.61 -36.45
C GLY A 157 -13.91 3.96 -36.14
N LEU A 158 -13.72 4.48 -34.92
CA LEU A 158 -14.22 5.80 -34.56
C LEU A 158 -13.48 6.95 -35.29
N LEU A 159 -12.19 6.81 -35.61
CA LEU A 159 -11.46 7.75 -36.47
C LEU A 159 -11.97 7.73 -37.91
N GLU A 160 -12.27 6.54 -38.45
CA GLU A 160 -12.83 6.38 -39.80
C GLU A 160 -14.18 7.12 -39.90
N GLU A 161 -15.09 6.89 -38.94
CA GLU A 161 -16.39 7.59 -38.88
C GLU A 161 -16.28 9.11 -38.80
N LEU A 162 -15.25 9.67 -38.15
CA LEU A 162 -15.04 11.12 -38.04
C LEU A 162 -14.36 11.75 -39.26
N VAL A 163 -13.62 10.95 -40.03
CA VAL A 163 -13.18 11.34 -41.38
C VAL A 163 -14.37 11.34 -42.34
N GLU A 164 -15.24 10.33 -42.27
CA GLU A 164 -16.46 10.25 -43.09
C GLU A 164 -17.45 11.38 -42.79
N SER A 165 -17.63 11.75 -41.51
CA SER A 165 -18.49 12.87 -41.13
C SER A 165 -17.89 14.26 -41.42
N GLY A 166 -16.68 14.32 -41.99
CA GLY A 166 -15.96 15.58 -42.25
C GLY A 166 -15.52 16.33 -40.98
N ALA A 167 -15.57 15.69 -39.81
CA ALA A 167 -15.17 16.28 -38.53
C ALA A 167 -13.64 16.46 -38.42
N ILE A 168 -12.86 15.58 -39.07
CA ILE A 168 -11.41 15.70 -39.16
C ILE A 168 -10.85 15.39 -40.56
N SER A 169 -9.63 15.86 -40.82
CA SER A 169 -8.89 15.50 -42.03
C SER A 169 -8.23 14.12 -41.91
N LYS A 170 -8.03 13.46 -43.05
CA LYS A 170 -7.31 12.17 -43.15
C LYS A 170 -5.88 12.24 -42.58
N GLU A 171 -5.22 13.39 -42.71
CA GLU A 171 -3.89 13.63 -42.13
C GLU A 171 -3.90 13.60 -40.60
N VAL A 172 -4.94 14.16 -39.97
CA VAL A 172 -5.07 14.13 -38.51
C VAL A 172 -5.41 12.73 -38.02
N ALA A 173 -6.26 11.99 -38.72
CA ALA A 173 -6.52 10.58 -38.42
C ALA A 173 -5.22 9.74 -38.51
N ALA A 174 -4.44 9.90 -39.58
CA ALA A 174 -3.18 9.19 -39.79
C ALA A 174 -2.14 9.48 -38.69
N ASN A 175 -2.03 10.75 -38.27
CA ASN A 175 -1.11 11.17 -37.21
C ASN A 175 -1.53 10.73 -35.79
N ASN A 176 -2.77 10.26 -35.61
CA ASN A 176 -3.30 9.81 -34.31
C ASN A 176 -3.87 8.38 -34.40
N ASN A 177 -3.34 7.54 -35.30
CA ASN A 177 -3.88 6.24 -35.67
C ASN A 177 -3.92 5.16 -34.56
N ALA A 178 -3.30 5.42 -33.41
CA ALA A 178 -3.25 4.53 -32.26
C ALA A 178 -3.43 5.32 -30.95
N LEU A 179 -4.25 4.78 -30.05
CA LEU A 179 -4.43 5.30 -28.70
C LEU A 179 -3.61 4.46 -27.71
N ASN A 180 -2.64 5.08 -27.05
CA ASN A 180 -1.88 4.46 -25.98
C ASN A 180 -2.56 4.70 -24.63
N ILE A 181 -2.72 3.64 -23.83
CA ILE A 181 -3.40 3.72 -22.53
C ILE A 181 -2.54 3.05 -21.46
N VAL A 182 -2.32 3.77 -20.37
CA VAL A 182 -1.73 3.24 -19.13
C VAL A 182 -2.74 3.45 -18.00
N GLY A 183 -3.07 2.37 -17.31
CA GLY A 183 -4.00 2.35 -16.18
C GLY A 183 -3.31 2.55 -14.83
N MET A 184 -4.04 3.17 -13.91
CA MET A 184 -3.68 3.23 -12.50
C MET A 184 -4.91 2.93 -11.64
N VAL A 185 -4.73 2.17 -10.57
CA VAL A 185 -5.84 1.72 -9.72
C VAL A 185 -5.93 2.56 -8.46
N GLY A 186 -7.03 3.31 -8.34
CA GLY A 186 -7.40 3.99 -7.10
C GLY A 186 -8.75 3.48 -6.66
N SER A 187 -8.74 2.88 -5.48
CA SER A 187 -9.86 2.21 -4.85
C SER A 187 -9.49 2.05 -3.39
N ILE A 188 -10.41 2.39 -2.49
CA ILE A 188 -10.25 2.04 -1.08
C ILE A 188 -10.44 0.53 -0.84
N ASP A 189 -11.12 -0.17 -1.77
CA ASP A 189 -11.56 -1.56 -1.56
C ASP A 189 -10.41 -2.59 -1.61
N ASN A 190 -9.24 -2.22 -2.16
CA ASN A 190 -8.10 -3.11 -2.49
C ASN A 190 -8.54 -4.43 -3.14
N ASP A 191 -9.37 -4.32 -4.18
CA ASP A 191 -10.07 -5.43 -4.81
C ASP A 191 -9.58 -5.78 -6.23
N PHE A 192 -8.62 -5.04 -6.77
CA PHE A 192 -8.02 -5.25 -8.08
C PHE A 192 -6.87 -6.27 -8.01
N CYS A 193 -7.01 -7.39 -8.70
CA CYS A 193 -5.99 -8.44 -8.72
C CYS A 193 -4.79 -8.04 -9.57
N GLY A 194 -3.57 -8.17 -9.02
CA GLY A 194 -2.31 -7.86 -9.73
C GLY A 194 -1.53 -6.67 -9.15
N THR A 195 -2.06 -6.01 -8.14
CA THR A 195 -1.34 -5.07 -7.26
C THR A 195 -1.47 -5.51 -5.81
N ASP A 196 -0.42 -5.34 -5.00
CA ASP A 196 -0.45 -5.62 -3.55
C ASP A 196 -1.32 -4.58 -2.80
N MET A 197 -1.32 -3.34 -3.29
CA MET A 197 -2.11 -2.24 -2.75
C MET A 197 -2.65 -1.35 -3.88
N THR A 198 -3.91 -0.94 -3.79
CA THR A 198 -4.52 0.12 -4.59
C THR A 198 -4.37 1.49 -3.92
N ILE A 199 -4.33 2.55 -4.71
CA ILE A 199 -4.25 3.93 -4.19
C ILE A 199 -5.51 4.24 -3.38
N GLY A 200 -5.31 4.62 -2.11
CA GLY A 200 -6.35 5.02 -1.15
C GLY A 200 -6.70 3.95 -0.12
N ALA A 201 -6.25 2.70 -0.29
CA ALA A 201 -6.56 1.62 0.64
C ALA A 201 -5.93 1.84 2.04
N ASP A 202 -4.69 2.37 2.09
CA ASP A 202 -4.00 2.68 3.35
C ASP A 202 -4.63 3.90 4.06
N SER A 203 -5.00 4.92 3.29
CA SER A 203 -5.72 6.08 3.78
C SER A 203 -7.08 5.69 4.39
N ALA A 204 -7.83 4.82 3.73
CA ALA A 204 -9.08 4.29 4.26
C ALA A 204 -8.88 3.49 5.55
N LEU A 205 -7.83 2.67 5.64
CA LEU A 205 -7.45 1.99 6.89
C LEU A 205 -7.16 2.99 8.02
N HIS A 206 -6.42 4.07 7.77
CA HIS A 206 -6.22 5.13 8.77
C HIS A 206 -7.52 5.82 9.20
N ARG A 207 -8.53 5.96 8.32
CA ARG A 207 -9.85 6.48 8.71
C ARG A 207 -10.62 5.49 9.58
N ILE A 208 -10.50 4.19 9.32
CA ILE A 208 -11.10 3.14 10.15
C ILE A 208 -10.42 3.11 11.53
N PHE A 209 -9.08 3.16 11.59
CA PHE A 209 -8.34 3.17 12.86
C PHE A 209 -8.69 4.38 13.73
N GLU A 210 -8.67 5.60 13.20
CA GLU A 210 -9.04 6.81 13.96
C GLU A 210 -10.47 6.71 14.54
N ALA A 211 -11.41 6.14 13.78
CA ALA A 211 -12.77 5.95 14.26
C ALA A 211 -12.88 4.84 15.32
N VAL A 212 -12.09 3.76 15.23
CA VAL A 212 -12.06 2.71 16.26
C VAL A 212 -11.41 3.21 17.54
N ASP A 213 -10.28 3.93 17.46
CA ASP A 213 -9.59 4.48 18.63
C ASP A 213 -10.53 5.43 19.43
N ALA A 214 -11.34 6.23 18.73
CA ALA A 214 -12.38 7.04 19.34
C ALA A 214 -13.47 6.21 20.05
N ILE A 215 -13.84 5.05 19.50
CA ILE A 215 -14.87 4.14 20.04
C ILE A 215 -14.33 3.31 21.23
N VAL A 216 -13.09 2.83 21.18
CA VAL A 216 -12.48 1.92 22.18
C VAL A 216 -12.54 2.50 23.60
N THR A 217 -12.36 3.81 23.74
CA THR A 217 -12.45 4.50 25.04
C THR A 217 -13.84 4.34 25.67
N THR A 218 -14.91 4.65 24.94
CA THR A 218 -16.29 4.51 25.44
C THR A 218 -16.77 3.06 25.51
N ALA A 219 -16.24 2.17 24.66
CA ALA A 219 -16.49 0.74 24.73
C ALA A 219 -15.96 0.14 26.04
N SER A 220 -14.70 0.42 26.37
CA SER A 220 -14.05 -0.02 27.61
C SER A 220 -14.73 0.55 28.85
N SER A 221 -15.08 1.85 28.86
CA SER A 221 -15.73 2.51 30.01
C SER A 221 -17.10 1.92 30.38
N HIS A 222 -17.77 1.21 29.47
CA HIS A 222 -19.10 0.65 29.68
C HIS A 222 -19.19 -0.86 29.41
N GLN A 223 -18.06 -1.55 29.19
CA GLN A 223 -18.01 -2.98 28.82
C GLN A 223 -18.94 -3.33 27.65
N ARG A 224 -18.99 -2.47 26.61
CA ARG A 224 -19.91 -2.60 25.47
C ARG A 224 -19.29 -3.32 24.27
N THR A 225 -20.11 -4.07 23.55
CA THR A 225 -19.75 -4.64 22.25
C THR A 225 -20.13 -3.67 21.12
N PHE A 226 -19.16 -3.32 20.27
CA PHE A 226 -19.40 -2.55 19.04
C PHE A 226 -19.25 -3.45 17.80
N VAL A 227 -20.17 -3.30 16.86
CA VAL A 227 -20.11 -3.89 15.52
C VAL A 227 -19.85 -2.75 14.54
N LEU A 228 -18.68 -2.78 13.91
CA LEU A 228 -18.26 -1.77 12.96
C LEU A 228 -18.52 -2.23 11.52
N GLU A 229 -19.29 -1.45 10.76
CA GLU A 229 -19.44 -1.67 9.32
C GLU A 229 -18.44 -0.81 8.56
N VAL A 230 -17.52 -1.49 7.86
CA VAL A 230 -16.47 -0.90 7.01
C VAL A 230 -16.78 -1.09 5.53
N MET A 231 -16.21 -0.23 4.68
CA MET A 231 -16.29 -0.35 3.22
C MET A 231 -15.37 -1.47 2.71
N GLY A 232 -15.31 -1.67 1.39
CA GLY A 232 -14.65 -2.82 0.75
C GLY A 232 -15.49 -3.49 -0.34
N ARG A 233 -16.77 -3.13 -0.51
CA ARG A 233 -17.69 -3.66 -1.53
C ARG A 233 -17.86 -5.19 -1.49
N HIS A 234 -17.05 -5.93 -2.22
CA HIS A 234 -17.00 -7.41 -2.26
C HIS A 234 -15.62 -7.94 -1.87
N CYS A 235 -14.82 -7.10 -1.23
CA CYS A 235 -13.50 -7.35 -0.70
C CYS A 235 -13.49 -7.21 0.81
N GLY A 236 -12.95 -8.21 1.50
CA GLY A 236 -12.75 -8.18 2.94
C GLY A 236 -11.42 -7.55 3.37
N TYR A 237 -10.67 -6.90 2.47
CA TYR A 237 -9.31 -6.40 2.77
C TYR A 237 -9.33 -5.35 3.89
N LEU A 238 -10.15 -4.30 3.75
CA LEU A 238 -10.29 -3.27 4.77
C LEU A 238 -10.71 -3.88 6.11
N ALA A 239 -11.70 -4.77 6.13
CA ALA A 239 -12.16 -5.45 7.34
C ALA A 239 -11.11 -6.35 7.99
N LEU A 240 -10.34 -7.10 7.19
CA LEU A 240 -9.29 -8.00 7.68
C LEU A 240 -8.12 -7.21 8.27
N VAL A 241 -7.62 -6.21 7.55
CA VAL A 241 -6.46 -5.44 7.99
C VAL A 241 -6.84 -4.48 9.12
N SER A 242 -8.06 -3.91 9.12
CA SER A 242 -8.55 -3.16 10.28
C SER A 242 -8.72 -4.07 11.49
N GLY A 243 -9.31 -5.26 11.32
CA GLY A 243 -9.46 -6.25 12.40
C GLY A 243 -8.13 -6.69 13.02
N LEU A 244 -7.09 -6.87 12.20
CA LEU A 244 -5.71 -7.08 12.67
C LEU A 244 -5.16 -5.87 13.44
N GLY A 245 -5.28 -4.68 12.86
CA GLY A 245 -4.67 -3.45 13.40
C GLY A 245 -5.32 -2.91 14.66
N VAL A 246 -6.58 -3.24 14.94
CA VAL A 246 -7.30 -2.90 16.19
C VAL A 246 -7.44 -4.07 17.16
N GLY A 247 -7.08 -5.28 16.73
CA GLY A 247 -7.21 -6.50 17.54
C GLY A 247 -8.64 -6.98 17.75
N ALA A 248 -9.51 -6.83 16.75
CA ALA A 248 -10.93 -7.19 16.85
C ALA A 248 -11.15 -8.69 17.09
N ASP A 249 -12.04 -9.04 18.04
CA ASP A 249 -12.36 -10.42 18.40
C ASP A 249 -12.92 -11.24 17.23
N TYR A 250 -13.77 -10.60 16.40
CA TYR A 250 -14.50 -11.29 15.35
C TYR A 250 -14.82 -10.43 14.13
N LEU A 251 -14.73 -11.05 12.95
CA LEU A 251 -15.29 -10.52 11.71
C LEU A 251 -16.69 -11.13 11.53
N ILE A 252 -17.72 -10.32 11.74
CA ILE A 252 -19.08 -10.77 12.00
C ILE A 252 -19.90 -10.82 10.70
N LYS A 253 -20.71 -11.88 10.56
CA LYS A 253 -21.73 -12.00 9.50
C LYS A 253 -23.17 -12.14 10.04
N CYS A 254 -23.35 -12.36 11.34
CA CYS A 254 -24.65 -12.60 11.98
C CYS A 254 -24.71 -11.97 13.39
N ARG A 255 -25.92 -11.66 13.89
CA ARG A 255 -26.11 -10.95 15.18
C ARG A 255 -25.52 -11.69 16.38
N LEU A 256 -24.94 -10.93 17.32
CA LEU A 256 -24.51 -11.40 18.64
C LEU A 256 -25.63 -11.22 19.69
N GLN A 257 -25.57 -11.96 20.80
CA GLN A 257 -26.53 -11.90 21.92
C GLN A 257 -26.05 -11.01 23.09
N HIS A 258 -25.29 -9.95 22.79
CA HIS A 258 -24.79 -8.97 23.78
C HIS A 258 -25.36 -7.57 23.51
N ASP A 259 -25.23 -6.63 24.45
CA ASP A 259 -25.63 -5.23 24.22
C ASP A 259 -24.74 -4.60 23.14
N THR A 260 -25.24 -4.66 21.92
CA THR A 260 -24.50 -4.40 20.70
C THR A 260 -24.85 -3.02 20.17
N ARG A 261 -23.85 -2.21 19.83
CA ARG A 261 -24.03 -0.97 19.06
C ARG A 261 -23.45 -1.17 17.65
N VAL A 262 -24.22 -0.81 16.63
CA VAL A 262 -23.76 -0.84 15.24
C VAL A 262 -23.29 0.56 14.87
N THR A 263 -22.04 0.69 14.45
CA THR A 263 -21.48 1.93 13.91
C THR A 263 -21.15 1.72 12.44
N ILE A 264 -21.86 2.41 11.56
CA ILE A 264 -21.61 2.41 10.11
C ILE A 264 -20.72 3.61 9.80
N LEU A 265 -19.45 3.38 9.47
CA LEU A 265 -18.52 4.48 9.17
C LEU A 265 -18.90 5.21 7.88
N GLY A 266 -19.35 4.45 6.87
CA GLY A 266 -19.71 5.01 5.57
C GLY A 266 -18.58 5.85 4.95
N HIS A 267 -18.95 7.00 4.39
CA HIS A 267 -18.09 7.82 3.53
C HIS A 267 -16.89 8.48 4.22
N VAL A 268 -16.80 8.47 5.56
CA VAL A 268 -15.59 8.96 6.26
C VAL A 268 -14.33 8.19 5.84
N GLN A 269 -14.49 6.97 5.31
CA GLN A 269 -13.42 6.11 4.78
C GLN A 269 -12.89 6.57 3.41
N ARG A 270 -13.64 7.37 2.64
CA ARG A 270 -13.19 7.99 1.38
C ARG A 270 -12.65 9.42 1.56
N GLY A 271 -13.12 10.12 2.58
CA GLY A 271 -12.67 11.48 2.88
C GLY A 271 -11.30 11.57 3.56
N GLY A 272 -10.84 12.81 3.75
CA GLY A 272 -9.60 13.13 4.46
C GLY A 272 -8.36 13.28 3.57
N ALA A 273 -7.26 13.75 4.16
CA ALA A 273 -5.99 13.83 3.47
C ALA A 273 -5.38 12.43 3.29
N PRO A 274 -4.73 12.12 2.15
CA PRO A 274 -4.09 10.83 1.97
C PRO A 274 -2.95 10.60 2.95
N SER A 275 -2.74 9.34 3.30
CA SER A 275 -1.61 8.89 4.12
C SER A 275 -0.26 9.17 3.46
N ALA A 276 0.80 9.11 4.25
CA ALA A 276 2.17 9.17 3.73
C ALA A 276 2.40 8.09 2.66
N PHE A 277 1.99 6.85 2.94
CA PHE A 277 2.13 5.71 2.03
C PHE A 277 1.39 5.96 0.71
N ASP A 278 0.10 6.32 0.75
CA ASP A 278 -0.66 6.55 -0.48
C ASP A 278 -0.10 7.70 -1.31
N ARG A 279 0.42 8.76 -0.69
CA ARG A 279 1.09 9.85 -1.45
C ARG A 279 2.37 9.38 -2.12
N ILE A 280 3.22 8.65 -1.40
CA ILE A 280 4.46 8.09 -1.93
C ILE A 280 4.17 7.12 -3.08
N LEU A 281 3.26 6.16 -2.84
CA LEU A 281 2.84 5.14 -3.79
C LEU A 281 2.33 5.80 -5.06
N SER A 282 1.39 6.73 -4.92
CA SER A 282 0.78 7.45 -6.02
C SER A 282 1.83 8.27 -6.78
N CYS A 283 2.69 9.04 -6.09
CA CYS A 283 3.78 9.78 -6.74
C CYS A 283 4.69 8.87 -7.59
N ARG A 284 5.04 7.68 -7.08
CA ARG A 284 5.87 6.70 -7.80
C ARG A 284 5.12 6.07 -8.98
N MET A 285 3.88 5.67 -8.79
CA MET A 285 3.04 5.09 -9.85
C MET A 285 2.76 6.10 -10.96
N GLY A 286 2.45 7.35 -10.62
CA GLY A 286 2.20 8.42 -11.60
C GLY A 286 3.44 8.82 -12.39
N ALA A 287 4.62 8.86 -11.74
CA ALA A 287 5.87 9.04 -12.46
C ALA A 287 6.08 7.92 -13.48
N GLU A 288 5.95 6.65 -13.08
CA GLU A 288 6.12 5.50 -13.98
C GLU A 288 5.03 5.43 -15.07
N ALA A 289 3.80 5.87 -14.79
CA ALA A 289 2.71 5.92 -15.76
C ALA A 289 2.99 6.93 -16.89
N ALA A 290 3.54 8.10 -16.56
CA ALA A 290 3.99 9.08 -17.56
C ALA A 290 5.10 8.50 -18.45
N LEU A 291 6.10 7.84 -17.87
CA LEU A 291 7.16 7.20 -18.65
C LEU A 291 6.61 6.08 -19.53
N ALA A 292 5.73 5.23 -18.98
CA ALA A 292 5.13 4.12 -19.70
C ALA A 292 4.27 4.55 -20.91
N VAL A 293 3.56 5.70 -20.84
CA VAL A 293 2.76 6.19 -21.98
C VAL A 293 3.60 6.90 -23.04
N LEU A 294 4.71 7.54 -22.65
CA LEU A 294 5.66 8.15 -23.57
C LEU A 294 6.48 7.10 -24.35
N ASP A 295 6.87 6.01 -23.66
CA ASP A 295 7.58 4.87 -24.26
C ASP A 295 6.66 3.94 -25.10
N ALA A 296 5.34 4.08 -24.99
CA ALA A 296 4.38 3.19 -25.64
C ALA A 296 4.33 3.40 -27.17
N LYS A 297 4.30 2.29 -27.90
CA LYS A 297 4.12 2.22 -29.35
C LYS A 297 2.71 1.74 -29.69
N ALA A 298 2.30 1.88 -30.95
CA ALA A 298 0.96 1.48 -31.41
C ALA A 298 0.62 -0.01 -31.11
N ASP A 299 1.62 -0.88 -31.17
CA ASP A 299 1.56 -2.32 -30.87
C ASP A 299 1.68 -2.66 -29.37
N THR A 300 1.92 -1.67 -28.50
CA THR A 300 2.10 -1.90 -27.05
C THR A 300 0.76 -2.15 -26.38
N ASP A 301 0.60 -3.33 -25.75
CA ASP A 301 -0.61 -3.66 -25.02
C ASP A 301 -0.85 -2.75 -23.79
N PRO A 302 -2.11 -2.49 -23.41
CA PRO A 302 -2.42 -1.61 -22.30
C PRO A 302 -1.94 -2.23 -21.00
N CYS A 303 -1.18 -1.47 -20.24
CA CYS A 303 -0.65 -1.92 -18.95
C CYS A 303 -1.25 -1.14 -17.79
N VAL A 304 -1.24 -1.74 -16.62
CA VAL A 304 -1.56 -1.09 -15.34
C VAL A 304 -0.27 -0.98 -14.54
N ILE A 305 -0.06 0.19 -13.93
CA ILE A 305 1.01 0.40 -12.97
C ILE A 305 0.56 -0.12 -11.60
N CYS A 306 1.26 -1.14 -11.12
CA CYS A 306 0.95 -1.90 -9.90
C CYS A 306 2.10 -1.80 -8.89
N LEU A 307 1.79 -2.16 -7.64
CA LEU A 307 2.77 -2.46 -6.59
C LEU A 307 2.95 -3.98 -6.51
N ASP A 308 4.20 -4.46 -6.54
CA ASP A 308 4.56 -5.87 -6.41
C ASP A 308 5.83 -5.99 -5.56
N GLY A 309 5.73 -6.57 -4.37
CA GLY A 309 6.87 -6.73 -3.46
C GLY A 309 7.51 -5.40 -3.05
N ASN A 310 6.69 -4.36 -2.85
CA ASN A 310 7.09 -2.97 -2.61
C ASN A 310 7.90 -2.31 -3.75
N LYS A 311 7.79 -2.83 -4.98
CA LYS A 311 8.35 -2.23 -6.20
C LYS A 311 7.23 -1.85 -7.16
N ILE A 312 7.46 -0.81 -7.96
CA ILE A 312 6.54 -0.46 -9.06
C ILE A 312 6.75 -1.45 -10.21
N ALA A 313 5.67 -2.00 -10.74
CA ALA A 313 5.66 -2.96 -11.82
C ALA A 313 4.59 -2.61 -12.88
N LYS A 314 4.86 -2.94 -14.15
CA LYS A 314 3.89 -2.87 -15.24
C LYS A 314 3.26 -4.25 -15.40
N ARG A 315 1.92 -4.33 -15.40
CA ARG A 315 1.16 -5.58 -15.60
C ARG A 315 0.20 -5.45 -16.78
N PRO A 316 -0.02 -6.48 -17.61
CA PRO A 316 -1.04 -6.44 -18.66
C PRO A 316 -2.43 -6.17 -18.06
N LEU A 317 -3.16 -5.19 -18.61
CA LEU A 317 -4.44 -4.75 -18.06
C LEU A 317 -5.48 -5.89 -18.04
N MET A 318 -5.62 -6.61 -19.16
CA MET A 318 -6.63 -7.66 -19.30
C MET A 318 -6.39 -8.84 -18.34
N GLU A 319 -5.13 -9.26 -18.14
CA GLU A 319 -4.77 -10.31 -17.17
C GLU A 319 -5.24 -9.96 -15.74
N CYS A 320 -5.08 -8.69 -15.34
CA CYS A 320 -5.53 -8.20 -14.03
C CYS A 320 -7.07 -8.12 -13.93
N VAL A 321 -7.75 -7.66 -14.99
CA VAL A 321 -9.22 -7.59 -15.05
C VAL A 321 -9.83 -9.00 -15.00
N GLU A 322 -9.30 -9.96 -15.78
CA GLU A 322 -9.74 -11.36 -15.80
C GLU A 322 -9.60 -12.03 -14.43
N LYS A 323 -8.46 -11.84 -13.75
CA LYS A 323 -8.26 -12.33 -12.37
C LYS A 323 -9.27 -11.70 -11.40
N THR A 324 -9.55 -10.41 -11.54
CA THR A 324 -10.54 -9.68 -10.72
C THR A 324 -11.97 -10.20 -10.97
N LEU A 325 -12.32 -10.53 -12.23
CA LEU A 325 -13.59 -11.18 -12.57
C LEU A 325 -13.66 -12.61 -12.01
N ALA A 326 -12.59 -13.39 -12.08
CA ALA A 326 -12.53 -14.74 -11.52
C ALA A 326 -12.76 -14.76 -9.99
N VAL A 327 -12.31 -13.73 -9.25
CA VAL A 327 -12.65 -13.55 -7.82
C VAL A 327 -14.14 -13.35 -7.63
N LYS A 328 -14.79 -12.51 -8.45
CA LYS A 328 -16.25 -12.29 -8.38
C LYS A 328 -17.02 -13.58 -8.70
N GLU A 329 -16.56 -14.38 -9.65
CA GLU A 329 -17.17 -15.69 -9.96
C GLU A 329 -17.00 -16.72 -8.85
N ALA A 330 -15.78 -16.87 -8.31
CA ALA A 330 -15.50 -17.77 -7.19
C ALA A 330 -16.34 -17.39 -5.95
N THR A 331 -16.48 -16.08 -5.69
CA THR A 331 -17.34 -15.55 -4.62
C THR A 331 -18.81 -15.92 -4.83
N LYS A 332 -19.35 -15.80 -6.05
CA LYS A 332 -20.72 -16.25 -6.39
C LYS A 332 -20.90 -17.75 -6.18
N LYS A 333 -19.88 -18.56 -6.52
CA LYS A 333 -19.85 -20.02 -6.33
C LYS A 333 -19.59 -20.45 -4.88
N ARG A 334 -19.32 -19.51 -3.96
CA ARG A 334 -18.91 -19.74 -2.56
C ARG A 334 -17.60 -20.54 -2.41
N ASP A 335 -16.76 -20.50 -3.43
CA ASP A 335 -15.42 -21.09 -3.42
C ASP A 335 -14.43 -20.13 -2.72
N PHE A 336 -14.49 -20.12 -1.38
CA PHE A 336 -13.72 -19.19 -0.57
C PHE A 336 -12.22 -19.49 -0.59
N GLU A 337 -11.82 -20.75 -0.82
CA GLU A 337 -10.40 -21.10 -0.92
C GLU A 337 -9.79 -20.48 -2.18
N LYS A 338 -10.44 -20.62 -3.34
CA LYS A 338 -9.99 -19.97 -4.58
C LYS A 338 -10.02 -18.45 -4.47
N VAL A 339 -11.00 -17.86 -3.77
CA VAL A 339 -11.00 -16.40 -3.50
C VAL A 339 -9.77 -15.97 -2.71
N VAL A 340 -9.36 -16.72 -1.67
CA VAL A 340 -8.15 -16.40 -0.89
C VAL A 340 -6.89 -16.58 -1.74
N GLN A 341 -6.80 -17.65 -2.55
CA GLN A 341 -5.67 -17.88 -3.44
C GLN A 341 -5.51 -16.76 -4.50
N LEU A 342 -6.61 -16.35 -5.15
CA LEU A 342 -6.60 -15.29 -6.17
C LEU A 342 -6.25 -13.90 -5.61
N ARG A 343 -6.48 -13.66 -4.31
CA ARG A 343 -6.07 -12.43 -3.60
C ARG A 343 -4.61 -12.41 -3.17
N GLY A 344 -3.85 -13.46 -3.47
CA GLY A 344 -2.40 -13.50 -3.27
C GLY A 344 -1.95 -13.91 -1.87
N ARG A 345 -0.63 -14.09 -1.73
CA ARG A 345 0.00 -14.68 -0.54
C ARG A 345 -0.18 -13.82 0.71
N THR A 346 0.02 -12.51 0.59
CA THR A 346 -0.14 -11.54 1.69
C THR A 346 -1.54 -11.59 2.30
N PHE A 347 -2.59 -11.69 1.47
CA PHE A 347 -3.97 -11.81 1.95
C PHE A 347 -4.21 -13.12 2.70
N LYS A 348 -3.69 -14.24 2.19
CA LYS A 348 -3.73 -15.54 2.87
C LYS A 348 -3.03 -15.50 4.23
N SER A 349 -1.79 -15.01 4.28
CA SER A 349 -1.01 -14.88 5.52
C SER A 349 -1.71 -13.99 6.56
N ASN A 350 -2.29 -12.87 6.13
CA ASN A 350 -3.06 -11.99 7.02
C ASN A 350 -4.30 -12.71 7.61
N ILE A 351 -5.01 -13.55 6.84
CA ILE A 351 -6.11 -14.37 7.36
C ILE A 351 -5.61 -15.38 8.39
N GLU A 352 -4.47 -16.03 8.15
CA GLU A 352 -3.88 -17.03 9.05
C GLU A 352 -3.42 -16.39 10.37
N ILE A 353 -2.71 -15.26 10.30
CA ILE A 353 -2.33 -14.46 11.47
C ILE A 353 -3.56 -13.98 12.23
N PHE A 354 -4.59 -13.45 11.55
CA PHE A 354 -5.80 -12.97 12.21
C PHE A 354 -6.55 -14.11 12.94
N LYS A 355 -6.61 -15.31 12.35
CA LYS A 355 -7.22 -16.49 12.99
C LYS A 355 -6.56 -16.87 14.32
N VAL A 356 -5.25 -16.64 14.45
CA VAL A 356 -4.48 -16.85 15.69
C VAL A 356 -4.71 -15.67 16.66
N LEU A 357 -4.41 -14.44 16.22
CA LEU A 357 -4.37 -13.26 17.10
C LEU A 357 -5.72 -12.78 17.63
N ARG A 358 -6.85 -13.28 17.09
CA ARG A 358 -8.22 -12.96 17.55
C ARG A 358 -8.78 -13.91 18.61
N LYS A 359 -8.09 -15.00 18.91
CA LYS A 359 -8.61 -16.03 19.83
C LYS A 359 -8.66 -15.47 21.26
N VAL A 360 -9.81 -15.58 21.94
CA VAL A 360 -9.99 -15.08 23.32
C VAL A 360 -9.06 -15.80 24.30
N GLU A 361 -8.83 -17.09 24.07
CA GLU A 361 -7.99 -17.97 24.89
C GLU A 361 -6.97 -18.68 23.98
N PRO A 362 -5.80 -19.13 24.50
CA PRO A 362 -4.93 -20.05 23.77
C PRO A 362 -5.70 -21.34 23.40
N PRO A 363 -5.33 -22.01 22.30
CA PRO A 363 -6.01 -23.24 21.90
C PRO A 363 -5.72 -24.34 22.92
N ALA A 364 -6.71 -25.17 23.27
CA ALA A 364 -6.52 -26.29 24.20
C ALA A 364 -5.39 -27.27 23.79
N SER A 365 -4.99 -27.27 22.52
CA SER A 365 -3.86 -28.03 21.98
C SER A 365 -2.47 -27.47 22.28
N SER A 366 -2.34 -26.23 22.79
CA SER A 366 -1.03 -25.65 23.14
C SER A 366 -0.63 -25.90 24.59
N GLU A 367 -1.50 -26.49 25.41
CA GLU A 367 -1.27 -26.78 26.83
C GLU A 367 -0.84 -25.57 27.69
N CYS A 368 -1.06 -24.35 27.19
CA CYS A 368 -0.84 -23.10 27.90
C CYS A 368 -2.11 -22.61 28.60
N ASP A 369 -1.95 -21.98 29.75
CA ASP A 369 -3.03 -21.27 30.45
C ASP A 369 -3.14 -19.78 30.03
N LEU A 370 -3.99 -19.02 30.72
CA LEU A 370 -4.13 -17.57 30.49
C LEU A 370 -2.99 -16.73 31.09
N SER A 371 -2.27 -17.24 32.10
CA SER A 371 -1.13 -16.56 32.74
C SER A 371 0.15 -16.64 31.91
N GLY A 372 0.23 -17.60 30.98
CA GLY A 372 1.34 -17.82 30.07
C GLY A 372 2.18 -19.06 30.39
N GLU A 373 1.77 -19.85 31.39
CA GLU A 373 2.44 -21.11 31.75
C GLU A 373 2.01 -22.21 30.76
N CYS A 374 2.97 -22.71 29.98
CA CYS A 374 2.81 -23.84 29.07
C CYS A 374 3.44 -25.11 29.66
N LYS A 375 2.74 -26.24 29.61
CA LYS A 375 3.23 -27.53 30.16
C LYS A 375 4.32 -28.19 29.32
N SER A 376 4.42 -27.82 28.05
CA SER A 376 5.37 -28.33 27.07
C SER A 376 5.90 -27.18 26.23
N GLY A 377 7.00 -27.41 25.50
CA GLY A 377 7.63 -26.45 24.58
C GLY A 377 8.82 -25.68 25.14
N TYR A 378 9.18 -24.57 24.48
CA TYR A 378 10.38 -23.79 24.77
C TYR A 378 10.08 -22.51 25.57
N THR A 379 11.05 -22.08 26.38
CA THR A 379 11.04 -20.78 27.06
C THR A 379 11.66 -19.72 26.15
N LEU A 380 10.83 -18.83 25.62
CA LEU A 380 11.25 -17.74 24.74
C LEU A 380 11.31 -16.41 25.51
N ALA A 381 12.20 -15.50 25.14
CA ALA A 381 12.27 -14.16 25.70
C ALA A 381 12.04 -13.09 24.63
N VAL A 382 11.46 -11.96 25.03
CA VAL A 382 11.28 -10.78 24.20
C VAL A 382 11.74 -9.51 24.92
N ILE A 383 12.51 -8.68 24.22
CA ILE A 383 13.18 -7.49 24.77
C ILE A 383 13.13 -6.33 23.76
N ASN A 384 12.97 -5.11 24.25
CA ASN A 384 12.98 -3.91 23.42
C ASN A 384 14.26 -3.09 23.70
N ILE A 385 14.99 -2.73 22.64
CA ILE A 385 16.29 -2.03 22.73
C ILE A 385 16.34 -0.86 21.73
N GLY A 386 16.86 0.29 22.17
CA GLY A 386 16.97 1.52 21.38
C GLY A 386 15.92 2.57 21.76
N ALA A 387 15.70 3.52 20.86
CA ALA A 387 14.66 4.55 21.02
C ALA A 387 13.23 3.97 20.81
N PRO A 388 12.21 4.41 21.58
CA PRO A 388 10.83 3.99 21.36
C PRO A 388 10.34 4.29 19.94
N ALA A 389 9.64 3.34 19.32
CA ALA A 389 9.03 3.48 18.01
C ALA A 389 7.59 2.93 17.98
N GLY A 390 6.79 3.45 17.05
CA GLY A 390 5.44 2.92 16.80
C GLY A 390 5.49 1.45 16.36
N GLY A 391 4.56 0.64 16.86
CA GLY A 391 4.46 -0.77 16.50
C GLY A 391 5.30 -1.74 17.35
N MET A 392 6.23 -1.26 18.20
CA MET A 392 7.00 -2.13 19.11
C MET A 392 6.07 -3.00 19.99
N SER A 393 5.11 -2.37 20.67
CA SER A 393 4.15 -3.08 21.53
C SER A 393 3.25 -4.04 20.75
N THR A 394 2.88 -3.70 19.51
CA THR A 394 2.12 -4.57 18.59
C THR A 394 2.94 -5.79 18.16
N ALA A 395 4.24 -5.63 17.88
CA ALA A 395 5.14 -6.72 17.53
C ALA A 395 5.31 -7.70 18.70
N VAL A 396 5.49 -7.20 19.92
CA VAL A 396 5.55 -8.04 21.14
C VAL A 396 4.24 -8.81 21.33
N ARG A 397 3.07 -8.15 21.22
CA ARG A 397 1.75 -8.82 21.29
C ARG A 397 1.61 -9.94 20.26
N ALA A 398 2.01 -9.69 19.02
CA ALA A 398 1.93 -10.66 17.94
C ALA A 398 2.85 -11.87 18.20
N PHE A 399 4.07 -11.64 18.69
CA PHE A 399 5.01 -12.69 19.08
C PHE A 399 4.46 -13.54 20.24
N VAL A 400 4.09 -12.91 21.36
CA VAL A 400 3.58 -13.60 22.56
C VAL A 400 2.39 -14.50 22.24
N ARG A 401 1.35 -13.98 21.55
CA ARG A 401 0.18 -14.79 21.20
C ARG A 401 0.48 -15.87 20.17
N SER A 402 1.48 -15.69 19.30
CA SER A 402 1.89 -16.73 18.35
C SER A 402 2.68 -17.86 19.02
N ALA A 403 3.53 -17.53 19.99
CA ALA A 403 4.28 -18.48 20.79
C ALA A 403 3.35 -19.29 21.73
N LEU A 404 2.48 -18.63 22.49
CA LEU A 404 1.47 -19.29 23.33
C LEU A 404 0.49 -20.15 22.52
N TYR A 405 0.22 -19.79 21.26
CA TYR A 405 -0.59 -20.60 20.34
C TYR A 405 0.13 -21.90 19.91
N GLN A 406 1.46 -21.91 19.87
CA GLN A 406 2.30 -23.07 19.54
C GLN A 406 2.69 -23.90 20.77
N GLY A 407 2.37 -23.44 21.97
CA GLY A 407 2.76 -24.09 23.21
C GLY A 407 4.14 -23.67 23.68
N HIS A 408 4.46 -22.37 23.69
CA HIS A 408 5.75 -21.85 24.14
C HIS A 408 5.54 -20.71 25.14
N SER A 409 6.17 -20.82 26.31
CA SER A 409 6.16 -19.80 27.36
C SER A 409 6.97 -18.58 26.94
N VAL A 410 6.51 -17.36 27.24
CA VAL A 410 7.22 -16.13 26.84
C VAL A 410 7.52 -15.21 28.01
N LEU A 411 8.80 -14.89 28.18
CA LEU A 411 9.33 -13.94 29.15
C LEU A 411 9.47 -12.54 28.53
N GLY A 412 8.85 -11.55 29.15
CA GLY A 412 9.05 -10.14 28.85
C GLY A 412 10.19 -9.57 29.68
N ILE A 413 11.23 -9.10 29.01
CA ILE A 413 12.34 -8.38 29.66
C ILE A 413 12.02 -6.89 29.63
N ARG A 414 11.82 -6.28 30.80
CA ARG A 414 11.55 -4.84 30.89
C ARG A 414 12.83 -4.02 30.81
N ASP A 415 12.71 -2.75 30.44
CA ASP A 415 13.78 -1.74 30.46
C ASP A 415 15.09 -2.19 29.78
N GLY A 416 15.00 -2.97 28.69
CA GLY A 416 16.16 -3.41 27.91
C GLY A 416 17.16 -4.25 28.72
N ILE A 417 18.45 -4.11 28.40
CA ILE A 417 19.53 -4.87 29.06
C ILE A 417 19.67 -4.47 30.53
N ASP A 418 19.41 -3.20 30.88
CA ASP A 418 19.48 -2.73 32.27
C ASP A 418 18.46 -3.44 33.14
N GLY A 419 17.24 -3.65 32.64
CA GLY A 419 16.20 -4.34 33.39
C GLY A 419 16.44 -5.85 33.47
N LEU A 420 17.04 -6.49 32.46
CA LEU A 420 17.53 -7.87 32.57
C LEU A 420 18.53 -8.04 33.72
N LEU A 421 19.51 -7.13 33.81
CA LEU A 421 20.51 -7.13 34.86
C LEU A 421 19.90 -6.81 36.25
N GLN A 422 18.73 -6.17 36.30
CA GLN A 422 17.98 -5.84 37.51
C GLN A 422 16.87 -6.85 37.85
N ASP A 423 16.87 -8.04 37.24
CA ASP A 423 15.83 -9.08 37.43
C ASP A 423 14.39 -8.64 37.09
N LYS A 424 14.22 -7.65 36.21
CA LYS A 424 12.91 -7.20 35.71
C LYS A 424 12.40 -8.08 34.56
N VAL A 425 12.30 -9.38 34.81
CA VAL A 425 11.78 -10.38 33.87
C VAL A 425 10.41 -10.87 34.36
N GLU A 426 9.41 -10.87 33.48
CA GLU A 426 8.03 -11.29 33.81
C GLU A 426 7.48 -12.29 32.80
N LEU A 427 6.57 -13.18 33.21
CA LEU A 427 5.86 -14.05 32.28
C LEU A 427 4.74 -13.27 31.57
N LEU A 428 4.69 -13.36 30.23
CA LEU A 428 3.70 -12.67 29.41
C LEU A 428 2.54 -13.59 29.04
N GLY A 429 1.48 -13.53 29.84
CA GLY A 429 0.23 -14.25 29.59
C GLY A 429 -0.59 -13.72 28.41
N TRP A 430 -1.56 -14.54 28.00
CA TRP A 430 -2.40 -14.29 26.82
C TRP A 430 -3.17 -12.96 26.91
N LEU A 431 -3.76 -12.69 28.08
CA LEU A 431 -4.51 -11.46 28.36
C LEU A 431 -3.61 -10.26 28.69
N HIS A 432 -2.36 -10.50 29.13
CA HIS A 432 -1.42 -9.44 29.51
C HIS A 432 -1.12 -8.51 28.32
N VAL A 433 -0.96 -9.09 27.12
CA VAL A 433 -0.64 -8.35 25.89
C VAL A 433 -1.87 -7.92 25.08
N ASP A 434 -3.10 -8.18 25.54
CA ASP A 434 -4.29 -8.03 24.70
C ASP A 434 -4.49 -6.58 24.21
N SER A 435 -4.45 -5.62 25.13
CA SER A 435 -4.61 -4.17 24.90
C SER A 435 -3.37 -3.45 24.33
N TRP A 436 -2.32 -4.19 23.96
CA TRP A 436 -1.08 -3.61 23.43
C TRP A 436 -1.20 -3.26 21.94
N VAL A 437 -2.24 -3.75 21.27
CA VAL A 437 -2.65 -3.29 19.94
C VAL A 437 -3.08 -1.81 20.00
N GLY A 438 -2.68 -1.00 19.02
CA GLY A 438 -2.90 0.45 19.03
C GLY A 438 -2.06 1.24 20.06
N SER A 439 -1.41 0.60 21.03
CA SER A 439 -0.57 1.29 22.02
C SER A 439 0.72 1.84 21.41
N GLY A 440 0.91 3.16 21.50
CA GLY A 440 2.17 3.83 21.18
C GLY A 440 3.28 3.54 22.18
N GLY A 441 4.54 3.74 21.75
CA GLY A 441 5.74 3.51 22.57
C GLY A 441 6.02 2.03 22.86
N SER A 442 6.80 1.78 23.92
CA SER A 442 7.16 0.44 24.38
C SER A 442 6.51 0.14 25.74
N LYS A 443 5.60 -0.85 25.78
CA LYS A 443 4.99 -1.33 27.03
C LYS A 443 5.96 -2.07 27.96
N LEU A 444 7.00 -2.70 27.41
CA LEU A 444 8.11 -3.28 28.18
C LEU A 444 9.12 -2.23 28.66
N GLY A 445 9.02 -0.96 28.25
CA GLY A 445 10.15 -0.02 28.35
C GLY A 445 11.22 -0.33 27.28
N THR A 446 12.25 0.49 27.18
CA THR A 446 13.38 0.30 26.23
C THR A 446 14.52 1.22 26.62
N THR A 447 15.76 0.73 26.54
CA THR A 447 16.98 1.50 26.82
C THR A 447 17.99 1.30 25.70
N ARG A 448 19.10 2.07 25.71
CA ARG A 448 20.14 2.01 24.67
C ARG A 448 21.39 1.22 25.08
N THR A 449 21.41 0.68 26.30
CA THR A 449 22.54 -0.06 26.88
C THR A 449 22.82 -1.33 26.07
N LEU A 450 24.10 -1.60 25.83
CA LEU A 450 24.54 -2.73 25.01
C LEU A 450 24.99 -3.92 25.89
N PRO A 451 24.74 -5.19 25.47
CA PRO A 451 25.20 -6.38 26.19
C PRO A 451 26.71 -6.39 26.51
N SER A 452 27.54 -5.79 25.64
CA SER A 452 28.99 -5.73 25.82
C SER A 452 29.46 -5.07 27.10
N GLU A 453 28.62 -4.24 27.74
CA GLU A 453 28.97 -3.60 29.01
C GLU A 453 29.02 -4.61 30.18
N ASN A 454 28.35 -5.78 30.07
CA ASN A 454 28.32 -6.79 31.13
C ASN A 454 27.95 -8.21 30.66
N PHE A 455 28.69 -8.76 29.67
CA PHE A 455 28.37 -10.06 29.06
C PHE A 455 28.18 -11.22 30.05
N GLN A 456 29.03 -11.35 31.07
CA GLN A 456 28.93 -12.43 32.05
C GLN A 456 27.58 -12.41 32.77
N ASN A 457 27.20 -11.25 33.34
CA ASN A 457 25.91 -11.16 34.04
C ASN A 457 24.72 -11.34 33.09
N VAL A 458 24.83 -10.94 31.82
CA VAL A 458 23.79 -11.20 30.81
C VAL A 458 23.67 -12.71 30.51
N ALA A 459 24.79 -13.43 30.38
CA ALA A 459 24.82 -14.88 30.19
C ALA A 459 24.28 -15.65 31.41
N ASP A 460 24.63 -15.20 32.61
CA ASP A 460 24.13 -15.75 33.87
C ASP A 460 22.60 -15.59 33.95
N GLN A 461 22.06 -14.44 33.54
CA GLN A 461 20.61 -14.20 33.47
C GLN A 461 19.91 -15.07 32.42
N PHE A 462 20.50 -15.27 31.24
CA PHE A 462 19.95 -16.19 30.23
C PHE A 462 19.88 -17.63 30.76
N THR A 463 20.91 -18.06 31.50
CA THR A 463 20.97 -19.37 32.14
C THR A 463 19.95 -19.50 33.28
N LYS A 464 19.83 -18.47 34.13
CA LYS A 464 18.91 -18.43 35.27
C LYS A 464 17.44 -18.59 34.87
N TYR A 465 17.05 -17.96 33.76
CA TYR A 465 15.68 -18.02 33.24
C TYR A 465 15.46 -19.11 32.16
N ASP A 466 16.46 -19.96 31.90
CA ASP A 466 16.43 -21.00 30.83
C ASP A 466 15.94 -20.43 29.48
N ILE A 467 16.50 -19.29 29.06
CA ILE A 467 16.08 -18.63 27.81
C ILE A 467 16.59 -19.45 26.63
N GLN A 468 15.67 -20.07 25.88
CA GLN A 468 15.96 -20.98 24.77
C GLN A 468 15.76 -20.31 23.39
N GLY A 469 15.26 -19.08 23.35
CA GLY A 469 15.22 -18.25 22.15
C GLY A 469 14.91 -16.80 22.47
N LEU A 470 15.46 -15.85 21.70
CA LEU A 470 15.34 -14.41 21.96
C LEU A 470 14.77 -13.66 20.75
N LEU A 471 13.77 -12.81 21.00
CA LEU A 471 13.32 -11.77 20.07
C LEU A 471 13.72 -10.38 20.59
N ILE A 472 14.49 -9.65 19.80
CA ILE A 472 14.81 -8.24 20.05
C ILE A 472 13.95 -7.36 19.13
N VAL A 473 13.23 -6.38 19.67
CA VAL A 473 12.50 -5.39 18.87
C VAL A 473 13.12 -4.01 19.06
N GLY A 474 13.65 -3.39 17.99
CA GLY A 474 14.45 -2.19 18.22
C GLY A 474 15.23 -1.59 17.06
N GLY A 475 15.97 -0.54 17.41
CA GLY A 475 16.72 0.30 16.46
C GLY A 475 18.08 -0.25 16.07
N PHE A 476 19.03 0.64 15.83
CA PHE A 476 20.42 0.26 15.51
C PHE A 476 21.10 -0.39 16.73
N GLU A 477 20.81 0.07 17.93
CA GLU A 477 21.29 -0.49 19.19
C GLU A 477 20.84 -1.95 19.37
N ALA A 478 19.63 -2.30 18.95
CA ALA A 478 19.14 -3.68 18.94
C ALA A 478 19.91 -4.58 17.96
N TYR A 479 20.24 -4.07 16.77
CA TYR A 479 21.05 -4.78 15.78
C TYR A 479 22.48 -5.02 16.30
N HIS A 480 23.08 -3.99 16.91
CA HIS A 480 24.40 -4.09 17.53
C HIS A 480 24.39 -5.08 18.71
N SER A 481 23.35 -5.05 19.54
CA SER A 481 23.17 -6.01 20.65
C SER A 481 23.06 -7.46 20.15
N LEU A 482 22.30 -7.69 19.07
CA LEU A 482 22.21 -9.02 18.45
C LEU A 482 23.56 -9.50 17.92
N LEU A 483 24.32 -8.62 17.26
CA LEU A 483 25.65 -8.94 16.74
C LEU A 483 26.62 -9.30 17.87
N GLN A 484 26.68 -8.48 18.92
CA GLN A 484 27.49 -8.70 20.12
C GLN A 484 27.19 -10.05 20.78
N LEU A 485 25.90 -10.38 21.00
CA LEU A 485 25.51 -11.67 21.57
C LEU A 485 25.84 -12.84 20.64
N ALA A 486 25.78 -12.65 19.31
CA ALA A 486 26.10 -13.68 18.33
C ALA A 486 27.60 -13.96 18.22
N GLU A 487 28.44 -12.93 18.32
CA GLU A 487 29.91 -13.04 18.37
C GLU A 487 30.37 -13.69 19.69
N ALA A 488 29.75 -13.31 20.82
CA ALA A 488 30.03 -13.87 22.14
C ALA A 488 29.61 -15.35 22.35
N ARG A 489 29.06 -16.02 21.34
CA ARG A 489 28.63 -17.44 21.40
C ARG A 489 29.75 -18.46 21.59
N GLU A 490 30.97 -18.12 21.19
CA GLU A 490 32.11 -19.01 21.41
C GLU A 490 32.45 -19.07 22.91
N GLU A 491 32.46 -17.91 23.57
CA GLU A 491 32.78 -17.71 24.98
C GLU A 491 31.64 -18.13 25.92
N PHE A 492 30.38 -17.78 25.60
CA PHE A 492 29.21 -17.99 26.46
C PHE A 492 28.22 -18.97 25.84
N GLU A 493 28.08 -20.14 26.47
CA GLU A 493 27.14 -21.18 26.02
C GLU A 493 25.67 -20.72 26.05
N ALA A 494 25.30 -19.88 27.01
CA ALA A 494 23.95 -19.31 27.13
C ALA A 494 23.48 -18.52 25.90
N PHE A 495 24.40 -17.99 25.06
CA PHE A 495 24.04 -17.26 23.84
C PHE A 495 23.87 -18.17 22.60
N ARG A 496 24.11 -19.48 22.73
CA ARG A 496 24.01 -20.47 21.62
C ARG A 496 22.56 -20.84 21.25
N ILE A 497 21.63 -19.93 21.52
CA ILE A 497 20.19 -20.04 21.24
C ILE A 497 19.80 -19.28 19.95
N PRO A 498 18.68 -19.61 19.29
CA PRO A 498 18.14 -18.80 18.21
C PRO A 498 17.83 -17.36 18.69
N MET A 499 18.37 -16.37 17.99
CA MET A 499 18.13 -14.95 18.29
C MET A 499 17.69 -14.23 17.01
N LEU A 500 16.64 -13.42 17.11
CA LEU A 500 16.00 -12.72 15.99
C LEU A 500 15.79 -11.24 16.32
N ILE A 501 15.76 -10.40 15.28
CA ILE A 501 15.46 -8.97 15.41
C ILE A 501 14.28 -8.55 14.53
N ILE A 502 13.39 -7.73 15.10
CA ILE A 502 12.41 -6.91 14.37
C ILE A 502 12.90 -5.45 14.41
N PRO A 503 13.37 -4.88 13.28
CA PRO A 503 13.79 -3.49 13.23
C PRO A 503 12.62 -2.52 13.49
N ALA A 504 12.79 -1.64 14.47
CA ALA A 504 11.80 -0.64 14.88
C ALA A 504 12.50 0.68 15.28
N THR A 505 12.31 1.73 14.48
CA THR A 505 12.87 3.07 14.74
C THR A 505 12.01 4.16 14.10
N ILE A 506 12.00 5.36 14.69
CA ILE A 506 11.27 6.55 14.19
C ILE A 506 11.99 7.31 13.08
N SER A 507 13.19 6.89 12.67
CA SER A 507 13.96 7.43 11.52
C SER A 507 13.26 7.21 10.15
N ASN A 508 11.93 7.13 10.13
CA ASN A 508 11.10 6.59 9.04
C ASN A 508 9.60 7.05 9.10
N ASN A 509 9.23 8.22 9.65
CA ASN A 509 7.87 8.79 9.53
C ASN A 509 7.77 10.35 9.43
N MET A 510 6.82 10.87 8.65
CA MET A 510 6.88 12.18 7.93
C MET A 510 6.07 13.38 8.51
N CYS A 511 6.16 14.57 7.88
CA CYS A 511 5.50 15.83 8.28
C CYS A 511 4.58 16.49 7.21
N ASP A 512 3.50 17.15 7.66
CA ASP A 512 2.53 17.85 6.79
C ASP A 512 2.12 19.28 7.21
N ARG A 513 1.81 19.50 8.51
CA ARG A 513 1.02 20.67 8.95
C ARG A 513 1.69 22.05 8.74
N ILE A 514 3.01 22.07 8.54
CA ILE A 514 3.79 23.31 8.41
C ILE A 514 3.49 24.05 7.10
N LYS A 515 3.17 23.32 6.02
CA LYS A 515 2.98 23.89 4.67
C LYS A 515 1.80 24.87 4.59
N GLN A 516 0.71 24.61 5.32
CA GLN A 516 -0.46 25.48 5.34
C GLN A 516 -0.15 26.88 5.92
N SER A 517 0.71 26.95 6.94
CA SER A 517 1.20 28.22 7.51
C SER A 517 2.10 29.01 6.55
N ALA A 518 2.82 28.31 5.67
CA ALA A 518 3.61 28.93 4.60
C ALA A 518 2.69 29.58 3.56
N SER A 519 1.67 28.86 3.09
CA SER A 519 0.73 29.35 2.07
C SER A 519 -0.13 30.54 2.53
N SER A 520 -0.40 30.68 3.84
CA SER A 520 -1.13 31.83 4.38
C SER A 520 -0.33 33.13 4.48
N ALA A 521 1.00 33.08 4.34
CA ALA A 521 1.87 34.25 4.43
C ALA A 521 2.63 34.45 3.12
N THR A 522 2.49 35.61 2.49
CA THR A 522 3.16 35.91 1.22
C THR A 522 4.68 35.83 1.37
N ARG A 523 5.31 34.93 0.60
CA ARG A 523 6.77 34.68 0.53
C ARG A 523 7.40 34.18 1.84
N ARG A 524 6.96 33.02 2.34
CA ARG A 524 7.60 32.31 3.46
C ARG A 524 8.11 30.92 3.05
N VAL A 525 9.36 30.62 3.41
CA VAL A 525 9.96 29.28 3.33
C VAL A 525 10.12 28.74 4.75
N PHE A 526 9.96 27.43 4.94
CA PHE A 526 10.30 26.74 6.18
C PHE A 526 11.46 25.79 5.94
N VAL A 527 12.49 25.86 6.78
CA VAL A 527 13.49 24.80 6.94
C VAL A 527 12.97 23.89 8.04
N VAL A 528 12.74 22.61 7.71
CA VAL A 528 12.21 21.62 8.66
C VAL A 528 13.30 20.59 8.92
N GLU A 529 13.84 20.60 10.13
CA GLU A 529 14.76 19.55 10.58
C GLU A 529 14.01 18.22 10.66
N CYS A 530 14.54 17.20 9.99
CA CYS A 530 13.99 15.85 10.01
C CYS A 530 14.88 14.96 10.88
N MET A 531 14.27 14.10 11.70
CA MET A 531 14.99 13.01 12.35
C MET A 531 15.53 12.01 11.31
N GLY A 532 16.44 11.13 11.70
CA GLY A 532 17.06 10.15 10.81
C GLY A 532 18.50 9.81 11.17
N GLY A 533 19.18 10.68 11.92
CA GLY A 533 20.62 10.56 12.18
C GLY A 533 21.38 10.71 10.87
N TYR A 534 22.19 9.71 10.53
CA TYR A 534 22.95 9.66 9.27
C TYR A 534 22.18 9.03 8.09
N CYS A 535 20.89 8.72 8.25
CA CYS A 535 20.05 8.19 7.18
C CYS A 535 19.03 9.23 6.71
N GLY A 536 19.21 9.73 5.50
CA GLY A 536 18.35 10.72 4.85
C GLY A 536 17.01 10.18 4.38
N TYR A 537 16.75 8.87 4.48
CA TYR A 537 15.52 8.23 4.04
C TYR A 537 14.27 9.01 4.49
N LEU A 538 14.19 9.38 5.77
CA LEU A 538 13.04 10.13 6.28
C LEU A 538 12.90 11.50 5.61
N ALA A 539 13.97 12.28 5.52
CA ALA A 539 13.94 13.57 4.83
C ALA A 539 13.51 13.42 3.36
N THR A 540 14.06 12.42 2.63
CA THR A 540 13.69 12.13 1.24
C THR A 540 12.22 11.76 1.07
N MET A 541 11.70 10.84 1.88
CA MET A 541 10.31 10.38 1.75
C MET A 541 9.32 11.47 2.17
N SER A 542 9.64 12.21 3.24
CA SER A 542 8.87 13.39 3.69
C SER A 542 8.79 14.46 2.60
N ALA A 543 9.92 14.76 1.96
CA ALA A 543 9.97 15.70 0.86
C ALA A 543 9.18 15.23 -0.38
N LEU A 544 9.26 13.94 -0.72
CA LEU A 544 8.55 13.36 -1.88
C LEU A 544 7.03 13.50 -1.75
N ALA A 545 6.47 13.25 -0.56
CA ALA A 545 5.02 13.24 -0.33
C ALA A 545 4.45 14.52 0.30
N GLY A 546 5.27 15.33 0.97
CA GLY A 546 4.94 16.72 1.31
C GLY A 546 5.15 17.67 0.11
N GLY A 547 5.89 17.23 -0.91
CA GLY A 547 6.25 18.03 -2.08
C GLY A 547 7.08 19.25 -1.70
N ALA A 548 8.22 19.03 -1.05
CA ALA A 548 9.18 20.06 -0.68
C ALA A 548 10.05 20.48 -1.87
N ASP A 549 10.46 21.75 -1.91
CA ASP A 549 11.23 22.34 -3.02
C ASP A 549 12.72 21.96 -2.98
N ALA A 550 13.22 21.64 -1.79
CA ALA A 550 14.56 21.12 -1.57
C ALA A 550 14.53 20.04 -0.47
N THR A 551 15.55 19.19 -0.47
CA THR A 551 15.81 18.21 0.59
C THR A 551 17.31 18.14 0.77
N TYR A 552 17.74 18.14 2.03
CA TYR A 552 19.13 18.03 2.40
C TYR A 552 19.27 16.75 3.20
N VAL A 553 20.11 15.84 2.73
CA VAL A 553 20.32 14.49 3.28
C VAL A 553 21.80 14.26 3.52
N PHE A 554 22.15 13.39 4.47
CA PHE A 554 23.55 13.13 4.80
C PHE A 554 24.30 12.45 3.63
N GLU A 555 23.58 11.70 2.82
CA GLU A 555 24.07 10.99 1.64
C GLU A 555 24.38 11.91 0.44
N ASP A 556 23.98 13.19 0.48
CA ASP A 556 24.22 14.17 -0.58
C ASP A 556 25.10 15.34 -0.07
N LYS A 557 26.02 15.83 -0.90
CA LYS A 557 27.00 16.83 -0.50
C LYS A 557 26.40 18.23 -0.53
N LEU A 558 25.92 18.70 0.62
CA LEU A 558 25.54 20.11 0.81
C LEU A 558 26.76 21.03 0.63
N THR A 559 26.85 21.71 -0.52
CA THR A 559 27.83 22.78 -0.75
C THR A 559 27.19 24.16 -0.61
N LEU A 560 28.00 25.17 -0.27
CA LEU A 560 27.57 26.57 -0.25
C LEU A 560 27.12 27.06 -1.64
N GLU A 561 27.62 26.44 -2.70
CA GLU A 561 27.24 26.73 -4.08
C GLU A 561 25.84 26.17 -4.40
N TYR A 562 25.52 24.96 -3.94
CA TYR A 562 24.17 24.37 -4.05
C TYR A 562 23.10 25.20 -3.34
N LEU A 563 23.43 25.77 -2.17
CA LEU A 563 22.53 26.68 -1.44
C LEU A 563 22.28 28.00 -2.17
N LYS A 564 23.30 28.59 -2.81
CA LYS A 564 23.20 29.88 -3.54
C LYS A 564 22.30 29.84 -4.78
N VAL A 565 21.97 28.66 -5.30
CA VAL A 565 21.10 28.48 -6.48
C VAL A 565 19.62 28.29 -6.09
N ARG A 566 19.33 28.04 -4.81
CA ARG A 566 17.98 27.66 -4.32
C ARG A 566 17.40 28.58 -3.23
N ILE A 567 18.11 29.64 -2.86
CA ILE A 567 17.67 30.72 -1.95
C ILE A 567 17.62 32.02 -2.74
#